data_AF-A0A8H5WL98-F1
#
_entry.id   AF-A0A8H5WL98-F1
#
_cell.length_a   1.000
_cell.length_b   1.000
_cell.length_c   1.000
_cell.angle_alpha   90.00
_cell.angle_beta   90.00
_cell.angle_gamma   90.00
#
_symmetry.space_group_name_H-M   'P 1'
#
loop_
_entity.id
_entity.type
_entity.pdbx_description
1 polymer ?
#
loop_
_entity_poly.entity_id
_entity_poly.type
_entity_poly.pdbx_seq_one_letter_code
_entity_poly.pdbx_strand_id
1 'polypeptide(L)'
;MPTSHRPDFAAFRQEHAVDRHEHGSKLKDHFMWPTVNQEDLSGPKLMLWLLNSRGRLAPPAFAAVDYKGLWFGKATQGLHPEFPHYHTMIMHGATNAEEYGKFVHWDSHPDAEEWVRTRRQLLPGDGLLVLEVQDRLMKFLVDFCHQILHEISPDVMISDQYPIQPEPILKTDSDASRFVSLAVITAEAPYKRPAGLDL
;
A
#
# COMPACT_ATOMS: atom_id res chain seq x y z
N MET A 1 -2.35 13.27 6.35
CA MET A 1 -2.60 11.90 6.84
C MET A 1 -3.55 11.93 8.03
N PRO A 2 -4.33 10.88 8.28
CA PRO A 2 -5.23 10.77 9.44
C PRO A 2 -4.48 10.74 10.78
N THR A 3 -5.16 11.16 11.86
CA THR A 3 -4.55 11.25 13.20
C THR A 3 -4.52 9.90 13.92
N SER A 4 -5.61 9.13 13.87
CA SER A 4 -5.77 7.89 14.63
C SER A 4 -5.51 6.63 13.81
N HIS A 5 -5.18 5.54 14.51
CA HIS A 5 -5.18 4.18 13.96
C HIS A 5 -6.55 3.83 13.37
N ARG A 6 -6.56 3.10 12.24
CA ARG A 6 -7.77 2.65 11.52
C ARG A 6 -8.77 3.79 11.23
N PRO A 7 -8.35 4.79 10.42
CA PRO A 7 -9.24 5.87 10.01
C PRO A 7 -10.48 5.36 9.25
N ASP A 8 -10.36 4.23 8.55
CA ASP A 8 -11.44 3.50 7.90
C ASP A 8 -12.54 3.05 8.88
N PHE A 9 -12.18 2.61 10.09
CA PHE A 9 -13.13 2.25 11.14
C PHE A 9 -13.88 3.47 11.68
N ALA A 10 -13.17 4.59 11.86
CA ALA A 10 -13.78 5.83 12.31
C ALA A 10 -14.80 6.34 11.28
N ALA A 11 -14.42 6.35 10.00
CA ALA A 11 -15.31 6.74 8.90
C ALA A 11 -16.53 5.81 8.79
N PHE A 12 -16.34 4.50 8.89
CA PHE A 12 -17.43 3.53 8.88
C PHE A 12 -18.46 3.75 9.98
N ARG A 13 -18.02 4.14 11.19
CA ARG A 13 -18.92 4.45 12.32
C ARG A 13 -19.67 5.77 12.16
N GLN A 14 -19.11 6.72 11.41
CA GLN A 14 -19.71 8.04 11.22
C GLN A 14 -20.81 8.04 10.15
N GLU A 15 -20.67 7.21 9.11
CA GLU A 15 -21.64 7.14 8.02
C GLU A 15 -22.62 5.98 8.19
N HIS A 16 -23.88 6.19 7.79
CA HIS A 16 -24.85 5.10 7.69
C HIS A 16 -24.56 4.23 6.46
N ALA A 17 -24.86 2.93 6.57
CA ALA A 17 -24.60 1.97 5.50
C ALA A 17 -25.36 2.29 4.19
N VAL A 18 -26.57 2.84 4.31
CA VAL A 18 -27.40 3.22 3.15
C VAL A 18 -26.71 4.29 2.30
N ASP A 19 -26.07 5.28 2.94
CA ASP A 19 -25.41 6.38 2.23
C ASP A 19 -24.18 5.92 1.43
N ARG A 20 -23.52 4.83 1.85
CA ARG A 20 -22.33 4.28 1.18
C ARG A 20 -22.66 3.44 -0.05
N HIS A 21 -23.84 2.82 -0.08
CA HIS A 21 -24.17 1.80 -1.06
C HIS A 21 -24.22 2.34 -2.50
N GLU A 22 -24.74 3.55 -2.69
CA GLU A 22 -24.97 4.10 -4.04
C GLU A 22 -23.75 4.77 -4.66
N HIS A 23 -22.92 5.47 -3.86
CA HIS A 23 -21.87 6.35 -4.37
C HIS A 23 -20.48 6.11 -3.74
N GLY A 24 -20.36 5.11 -2.86
CA GLY A 24 -19.21 4.98 -1.97
C GLY A 24 -19.29 5.95 -0.78
N SER A 25 -18.27 5.91 0.09
CA SER A 25 -18.22 6.79 1.26
C SER A 25 -17.86 8.24 0.89
N LYS A 26 -18.50 9.23 1.51
CA LYS A 26 -18.06 10.64 1.45
C LYS A 26 -16.73 10.84 2.16
N LEU A 27 -16.36 9.90 3.03
CA LEU A 27 -15.09 9.80 3.71
C LEU A 27 -14.13 8.80 3.01
N LYS A 28 -14.24 8.61 1.68
CA LYS A 28 -13.36 7.74 0.87
C LYS A 28 -11.89 7.83 1.29
N ASP A 29 -11.38 9.04 1.52
CA ASP A 29 -9.99 9.26 1.90
C ASP A 29 -9.56 8.48 3.14
N HIS A 30 -10.44 8.29 4.13
CA HIS A 30 -10.13 7.52 5.33
C HIS A 30 -9.95 6.03 5.02
N PHE A 31 -10.71 5.50 4.06
CA PHE A 31 -10.58 4.13 3.58
C PHE A 31 -9.34 3.93 2.68
N MET A 32 -8.79 5.00 2.10
CA MET A 32 -7.58 4.98 1.28
C MET A 32 -6.27 5.07 2.08
N TRP A 33 -6.35 5.20 3.42
CA TRP A 33 -5.19 5.18 4.31
C TRP A 33 -5.17 3.91 5.19
N PRO A 34 -4.96 2.71 4.61
CA PRO A 34 -5.04 1.47 5.38
C PRO A 34 -3.93 1.33 6.42
N THR A 35 -2.79 2.01 6.24
CA THR A 35 -1.58 1.81 7.05
C THR A 35 -0.89 3.10 7.52
N VAL A 36 -1.15 4.26 6.90
CA VAL A 36 -0.50 5.54 7.25
C VAL A 36 -1.40 6.36 8.16
N ASN A 37 -0.95 6.60 9.39
CA ASN A 37 -1.62 7.49 10.35
C ASN A 37 -0.61 8.02 11.37
N GLN A 38 -0.95 9.12 12.07
CA GLN A 38 -0.05 9.74 13.04
C GLN A 38 0.19 8.87 14.28
N GLU A 39 -0.85 8.24 14.82
CA GLU A 39 -0.77 7.41 16.03
C GLU A 39 0.30 6.30 15.90
N ASP A 40 0.28 5.55 14.81
CA ASP A 40 1.23 4.46 14.56
C ASP A 40 2.62 4.99 14.17
N LEU A 41 2.69 5.96 13.24
CA LEU A 41 3.96 6.43 12.68
C LEU A 41 4.76 7.34 13.62
N SER A 42 4.12 7.89 14.66
CA SER A 42 4.83 8.62 15.73
C SER A 42 5.62 7.68 16.65
N GLY A 43 5.40 6.37 16.55
CA GLY A 43 6.23 5.37 17.21
C GLY A 43 7.67 5.38 16.69
N PRO A 44 8.65 4.92 17.49
CA PRO A 44 10.07 5.11 17.21
C PRO A 44 10.60 4.37 15.97
N LYS A 45 9.87 3.35 15.47
CA LYS A 45 10.38 2.39 14.47
C LYS A 45 9.53 2.27 13.20
N LEU A 46 8.21 2.45 13.29
CA LEU A 46 7.30 2.10 12.19
C LEU A 46 7.51 2.99 10.96
N MET A 47 7.76 4.28 11.17
CA MET A 47 8.10 5.20 10.07
C MET A 47 9.40 4.81 9.36
N LEU A 48 10.44 4.44 10.11
CA LEU A 48 11.72 4.00 9.55
C LEU A 48 11.58 2.69 8.77
N TRP A 49 10.75 1.77 9.25
CA TRP A 49 10.48 0.51 8.56
C TRP A 49 9.69 0.71 7.27
N LEU A 50 8.68 1.57 7.31
CA LEU A 50 7.91 1.94 6.13
C LEU A 50 8.81 2.54 5.06
N LEU A 51 9.69 3.48 5.45
CA LEU A 51 10.63 4.12 4.55
C LEU A 51 11.62 3.10 3.97
N ASN A 52 12.20 2.25 4.81
CA ASN A 52 13.16 1.22 4.35
C ASN A 52 12.51 0.20 3.41
N SER A 53 11.29 -0.27 3.71
CA SER A 53 10.62 -1.26 2.86
C SER A 53 10.23 -0.64 1.51
N ARG A 54 9.53 0.49 1.52
CA ARG A 54 9.01 1.14 0.30
C ARG A 54 10.08 1.82 -0.54
N GLY A 55 11.19 2.26 0.06
CA GLY A 55 12.32 2.83 -0.66
C GLY A 55 13.21 1.81 -1.38
N ARG A 56 13.07 0.51 -1.08
CA ARG A 56 13.95 -0.56 -1.60
C ARG A 56 13.27 -1.52 -2.56
N LEU A 57 11.95 -1.51 -2.63
CA LEU A 57 11.16 -2.41 -3.46
C LEU A 57 10.22 -1.60 -4.34
N ALA A 58 10.08 -2.02 -5.60
CA ALA A 58 9.18 -1.36 -6.54
C ALA A 58 7.70 -1.57 -6.16
N PRO A 59 6.78 -0.69 -6.59
CA PRO A 59 5.35 -0.81 -6.28
C PRO A 59 4.70 -2.18 -6.55
N PRO A 60 5.04 -2.94 -7.63
CA PRO A 60 4.46 -4.27 -7.86
C PRO A 60 4.68 -5.27 -6.72
N ALA A 61 5.79 -5.13 -5.96
CA ALA A 61 6.08 -6.00 -4.83
C ALA A 61 5.05 -5.86 -3.69
N PHE A 62 4.37 -4.72 -3.61
CA PHE A 62 3.40 -4.42 -2.56
C PHE A 62 1.95 -4.53 -3.00
N ALA A 63 1.66 -4.76 -4.29
CA ALA A 63 0.31 -4.74 -4.82
C ALA A 63 -0.67 -5.65 -4.04
N ALA A 64 -0.19 -6.82 -3.60
CA ALA A 64 -1.02 -7.78 -2.85
C ALA A 64 -1.33 -7.29 -1.43
N VAL A 65 -0.35 -6.70 -0.74
CA VAL A 65 -0.54 -6.19 0.63
C VAL A 65 -1.37 -4.92 0.62
N ASP A 66 -1.17 -4.06 -0.38
CA ASP A 66 -1.96 -2.84 -0.58
C ASP A 66 -3.42 -3.20 -0.90
N TYR A 67 -3.64 -4.18 -1.78
CA TYR A 67 -4.97 -4.70 -2.07
C TYR A 67 -5.65 -5.28 -0.83
N LYS A 68 -4.91 -6.07 -0.03
CA LYS A 68 -5.43 -6.64 1.22
C LYS A 68 -5.79 -5.55 2.24
N GLY A 69 -5.00 -4.47 2.31
CA GLY A 69 -5.28 -3.32 3.17
C GLY A 69 -6.61 -2.65 2.87
N LEU A 70 -7.06 -2.68 1.62
CA LEU A 70 -8.32 -2.09 1.17
C LEU A 70 -9.55 -2.97 1.45
N TRP A 71 -9.37 -4.21 1.93
CA TRP A 71 -10.46 -5.17 2.12
C TRP A 71 -11.61 -4.60 2.96
N PHE A 72 -11.32 -3.89 4.05
CA PHE A 72 -12.37 -3.37 4.92
C PHE A 72 -13.21 -2.29 4.23
N GLY A 73 -12.57 -1.35 3.53
CA GLY A 73 -13.28 -0.33 2.75
C GLY A 73 -14.15 -0.93 1.66
N LYS A 74 -13.68 -1.99 0.99
CA LYS A 74 -14.48 -2.71 -0.01
C LYS A 74 -15.64 -3.48 0.62
N ALA A 75 -15.39 -4.24 1.67
CA ALA A 75 -16.40 -5.07 2.35
C ALA A 75 -17.52 -4.24 2.98
N THR A 76 -17.23 -2.99 3.36
CA THR A 76 -18.19 -2.07 3.96
C THR A 76 -18.79 -1.06 2.97
N GLN A 77 -18.48 -1.22 1.68
CA GLN A 77 -18.88 -0.31 0.58
C GLN A 77 -18.38 1.13 0.75
N GLY A 78 -17.36 1.35 1.59
CA GLY A 78 -16.67 2.63 1.68
C GLY A 78 -15.81 2.93 0.45
N LEU A 79 -15.35 1.87 -0.23
CA LEU A 79 -14.64 1.94 -1.51
C LEU A 79 -15.44 1.20 -2.58
N HIS A 80 -15.79 1.90 -3.64
CA HIS A 80 -16.54 1.37 -4.77
C HIS A 80 -15.61 1.32 -5.99
N PRO A 81 -14.91 0.20 -6.25
CA PRO A 81 -14.11 0.05 -7.45
C PRO A 81 -15.03 0.07 -8.68
N GLU A 82 -14.69 0.87 -9.69
CA GLU A 82 -15.36 0.82 -10.98
C GLU A 82 -14.99 -0.47 -11.72
N PHE A 83 -15.93 -1.08 -12.43
CA PHE A 83 -15.69 -2.34 -13.13
C PHE A 83 -15.68 -2.13 -14.64
N PRO A 84 -14.52 -1.85 -15.27
CA PRO A 84 -14.36 -2.08 -16.69
C PRO A 84 -14.55 -3.58 -16.97
N HIS A 85 -15.57 -3.92 -17.75
CA HIS A 85 -15.87 -5.31 -18.08
C HIS A 85 -14.76 -5.94 -18.94
N TYR A 86 -14.55 -7.25 -18.77
CA TYR A 86 -13.71 -8.10 -19.64
C TYR A 86 -12.22 -7.73 -19.73
N HIS A 87 -11.69 -7.05 -18.71
CA HIS A 87 -10.28 -6.71 -18.62
C HIS A 87 -9.66 -7.23 -17.34
N THR A 88 -8.38 -7.54 -17.45
CA THR A 88 -7.48 -7.86 -16.34
C THR A 88 -6.40 -6.81 -16.28
N MET A 89 -6.08 -6.33 -15.09
CA MET A 89 -5.01 -5.36 -14.86
C MET A 89 -3.80 -6.08 -14.28
N ILE A 90 -2.64 -5.88 -14.90
CA ILE A 90 -1.39 -6.51 -14.47
C ILE A 90 -0.85 -5.79 -13.23
N MET A 91 -0.89 -6.46 -12.09
CA MET A 91 -0.44 -5.95 -10.79
C MET A 91 0.74 -6.74 -10.22
N HIS A 92 0.96 -7.96 -10.70
CA HIS A 92 2.02 -8.84 -10.23
C HIS A 92 2.92 -9.29 -11.39
N GLY A 93 4.21 -9.48 -11.10
CA GLY A 93 5.21 -9.93 -12.07
C GLY A 93 5.69 -8.86 -13.05
N ALA A 94 5.12 -7.65 -13.02
CA ALA A 94 5.59 -6.52 -13.82
C ALA A 94 7.00 -6.10 -13.39
N THR A 95 7.88 -5.91 -14.37
CA THR A 95 9.29 -5.54 -14.14
C THR A 95 9.59 -4.06 -14.42
N ASN A 96 8.64 -3.37 -15.06
CA ASN A 96 8.76 -1.98 -15.45
C ASN A 96 7.40 -1.25 -15.39
N ALA A 97 7.43 0.06 -15.57
CA ALA A 97 6.25 0.92 -15.48
C ALA A 97 5.27 0.75 -16.65
N GLU A 98 5.70 0.23 -17.81
CA GLU A 98 4.82 0.00 -18.96
C GLU A 98 3.96 -1.26 -18.78
N GLU A 99 4.47 -2.24 -18.04
CA GLU A 99 3.77 -3.47 -17.68
C GLU A 99 2.84 -3.28 -16.47
N TYR A 100 3.30 -2.54 -15.46
CA TYR A 100 2.55 -2.40 -14.21
C TYR A 100 1.32 -1.51 -14.41
N GLY A 101 0.15 -2.09 -14.15
CA GLY A 101 -1.14 -1.48 -14.41
C GLY A 101 -1.64 -1.63 -15.85
N LYS A 102 -0.95 -2.39 -16.71
CA LYS A 102 -1.40 -2.64 -18.07
C LYS A 102 -2.72 -3.39 -18.10
N PHE A 103 -3.60 -3.01 -19.03
CA PHE A 103 -4.89 -3.67 -19.24
C PHE A 103 -4.75 -4.75 -20.30
N VAL A 104 -5.33 -5.91 -20.03
CA VAL A 104 -5.39 -7.05 -20.95
C VAL A 104 -6.86 -7.44 -21.11
N HIS A 105 -7.39 -7.27 -22.32
CA HIS A 105 -8.72 -7.75 -22.66
C HIS A 105 -8.76 -9.28 -22.63
N TRP A 106 -9.84 -9.88 -22.15
CA TRP A 106 -9.94 -11.35 -22.00
C TRP A 106 -9.81 -12.09 -23.32
N ASP A 107 -10.37 -11.55 -24.41
CA ASP A 107 -10.22 -12.14 -25.74
C ASP A 107 -8.79 -12.03 -26.31
N SER A 108 -7.95 -11.14 -25.77
CA SER A 108 -6.58 -10.93 -26.25
C SER A 108 -5.58 -11.93 -25.64
N HIS A 109 -5.94 -12.62 -24.56
CA HIS A 109 -5.08 -13.62 -23.93
C HIS A 109 -5.91 -14.69 -23.20
N PRO A 110 -5.73 -15.99 -23.50
CA PRO A 110 -6.60 -17.07 -23.02
C PRO A 110 -6.67 -17.17 -21.49
N ASP A 111 -5.57 -16.85 -20.79
CA ASP A 111 -5.53 -16.92 -19.33
C ASP A 111 -5.95 -15.63 -18.61
N ALA A 112 -6.25 -14.55 -19.34
CA ALA A 112 -6.47 -13.24 -18.71
C ALA A 112 -7.65 -13.25 -17.73
N GLU A 113 -8.76 -13.89 -18.09
CA GLU A 113 -9.90 -14.06 -17.18
C GLU A 113 -9.52 -14.90 -15.94
N GLU A 114 -8.81 -16.01 -16.16
CA GLU A 114 -8.44 -16.95 -15.10
C GLU A 114 -7.47 -16.30 -14.09
N TRP A 115 -6.59 -15.41 -14.53
CA TRP A 115 -5.71 -14.66 -13.63
C TRP A 115 -6.48 -13.85 -12.58
N VAL A 116 -7.63 -13.29 -12.94
CA VAL A 116 -8.49 -12.58 -12.00
C VAL A 116 -9.23 -13.55 -11.08
N ARG A 117 -9.79 -14.62 -11.64
CA ARG A 117 -10.51 -15.64 -10.86
C ARG A 117 -9.64 -16.29 -9.79
N THR A 118 -8.36 -16.51 -10.12
CA THR A 118 -7.35 -17.06 -9.22
C THR A 118 -6.64 -16.02 -8.36
N ARG A 119 -6.98 -14.73 -8.50
CA ARG A 119 -6.33 -13.58 -7.84
C ARG A 119 -4.82 -13.48 -8.08
N ARG A 120 -4.35 -14.01 -9.21
CA ARG A 120 -2.98 -13.79 -9.70
C ARG A 120 -2.79 -12.39 -10.27
N GLN A 121 -3.88 -11.77 -10.72
CA GLN A 121 -3.96 -10.38 -11.17
C GLN A 121 -5.28 -9.78 -10.66
N LEU A 122 -5.48 -8.47 -10.83
CA LEU A 122 -6.67 -7.78 -10.31
C LEU A 122 -7.62 -7.36 -11.43
N LEU A 123 -8.89 -7.18 -11.08
CA LEU A 123 -9.81 -6.39 -11.91
C LEU A 123 -9.32 -4.94 -11.97
N PRO A 124 -9.55 -4.22 -13.07
CA PRO A 124 -9.05 -2.85 -13.20
C PRO A 124 -9.49 -1.91 -12.08
N GLY A 125 -10.74 -1.98 -11.61
CA GLY A 125 -11.19 -1.15 -10.48
C GLY A 125 -10.41 -1.40 -9.20
N ASP A 126 -10.13 -2.66 -8.91
CA ASP A 126 -9.33 -3.06 -7.76
C ASP A 126 -7.87 -2.63 -7.91
N GLY A 127 -7.31 -2.79 -9.11
CA GLY A 127 -5.95 -2.34 -9.44
C GLY A 127 -5.81 -0.82 -9.35
N LEU A 128 -6.80 -0.05 -9.80
CA LEU A 128 -6.81 1.41 -9.67
C LEU A 128 -6.81 1.86 -8.22
N LEU A 129 -7.57 1.22 -7.33
CA LEU A 129 -7.52 1.53 -5.90
C LEU A 129 -6.13 1.23 -5.31
N VAL A 130 -5.49 0.14 -5.73
CA VAL A 130 -4.11 -0.18 -5.32
C VAL A 130 -3.13 0.89 -5.79
N LEU A 131 -3.21 1.30 -7.06
CA LEU A 131 -2.36 2.37 -7.59
C LEU A 131 -2.60 3.70 -6.84
N GLU A 132 -3.84 4.04 -6.53
CA GLU A 132 -4.17 5.26 -5.77
C GLU A 132 -3.58 5.22 -4.35
N VAL A 133 -3.60 4.07 -3.66
CA VAL A 133 -2.92 3.90 -2.37
C VAL A 133 -1.41 4.07 -2.51
N GLN A 134 -0.81 3.45 -3.52
CA GLN A 134 0.62 3.50 -3.75
C GLN A 134 1.10 4.90 -4.07
N ASP A 135 0.37 5.65 -4.91
CA ASP A 135 0.67 7.04 -5.22
C ASP A 135 0.62 7.93 -3.97
N ARG A 136 -0.47 7.84 -3.20
CA ARG A 136 -0.61 8.57 -1.92
C ARG A 136 0.52 8.26 -0.94
N LEU A 137 0.90 6.99 -0.84
CA LEU A 137 1.97 6.54 0.05
C LEU A 137 3.34 7.04 -0.41
N MET A 138 3.66 6.89 -1.70
CA MET A 138 4.95 7.33 -2.24
C MET A 138 5.10 8.85 -2.13
N LYS A 139 4.04 9.60 -2.43
CA LYS A 139 4.01 11.05 -2.20
C LYS A 139 4.26 11.39 -0.74
N PHE A 140 3.58 10.73 0.19
CA PHE A 140 3.81 10.94 1.62
C PHE A 140 5.27 10.69 2.04
N LEU A 141 5.88 9.60 1.56
CA LEU A 141 7.26 9.26 1.90
C LEU A 141 8.27 10.27 1.33
N VAL A 142 8.08 10.71 0.09
CA VAL A 142 8.92 11.74 -0.54
C VAL A 142 8.77 13.07 0.20
N ASP A 143 7.53 13.50 0.48
CA ASP A 143 7.27 14.73 1.23
C ASP A 143 7.86 14.66 2.66
N PHE A 144 7.85 13.48 3.29
CA PHE A 144 8.49 13.26 4.58
C PHE A 144 10.02 13.41 4.48
N CYS A 145 10.67 12.77 3.50
CA CYS A 145 12.11 12.89 3.28
C CYS A 145 12.54 14.35 3.07
N HIS A 146 11.80 15.12 2.28
CA HIS A 146 12.06 16.54 2.07
C HIS A 146 11.97 17.37 3.37
N GLN A 147 11.07 17.02 4.28
CA GLN A 147 10.93 17.71 5.55
C GLN A 147 12.08 17.38 6.52
N ILE A 148 12.47 16.11 6.62
CA ILE A 148 13.53 15.69 7.55
C ILE A 148 14.94 16.06 7.06
N LEU A 149 15.14 16.11 5.74
CA LEU A 149 16.41 16.46 5.08
C LEU A 149 16.36 17.86 4.44
N HIS A 150 15.61 18.79 5.02
CA HIS A 150 15.32 20.10 4.43
C HIS A 150 16.56 20.98 4.12
N GLU A 151 17.73 20.65 4.67
CA GLU A 151 19.00 21.33 4.38
C GLU A 151 19.67 20.84 3.07
N ILE A 152 19.21 19.72 2.51
CA ILE A 152 19.72 19.13 1.28
C ILE A 152 18.69 19.38 0.17
N SER A 153 19.10 19.91 -0.98
CA SER A 153 18.14 20.11 -2.08
C SER A 153 17.71 18.76 -2.70
N PRO A 154 16.48 18.64 -3.22
CA PRO A 154 15.99 17.39 -3.80
C PRO A 154 16.91 16.80 -4.89
N ASP A 155 17.47 17.64 -5.77
CA ASP A 155 18.39 17.18 -6.83
C ASP A 155 19.69 16.60 -6.26
N VAL A 156 20.17 17.16 -5.15
CA VAL A 156 21.37 16.67 -4.48
C VAL A 156 21.08 15.35 -3.75
N MET A 157 19.88 15.17 -3.18
CA MET A 157 19.48 13.93 -2.49
C MET A 157 19.56 12.68 -3.37
N ILE A 158 19.32 12.83 -4.68
CA ILE A 158 19.34 11.72 -5.66
C ILE A 158 20.62 11.68 -6.50
N SER A 159 21.60 12.53 -6.18
CA SER A 159 22.88 12.61 -6.89
C SER A 159 23.91 11.61 -6.36
N ASP A 160 25.01 11.47 -7.09
CA ASP A 160 26.15 10.63 -6.69
C ASP A 160 26.82 11.05 -5.37
N GLN A 161 26.49 12.25 -4.84
CA GLN A 161 26.95 12.67 -3.51
C GLN A 161 26.38 11.78 -2.39
N TYR A 162 25.19 11.22 -2.59
CA TYR A 162 24.52 10.33 -1.65
C TYR A 162 24.22 8.98 -2.31
N PRO A 163 25.24 8.14 -2.56
CA PRO A 163 25.05 6.88 -3.25
C PRO A 163 24.21 5.92 -2.41
N ILE A 164 23.50 5.01 -3.10
CA ILE A 164 22.67 3.98 -2.48
C ILE A 164 23.51 3.14 -1.51
N GLN A 165 23.21 3.24 -0.22
CA GLN A 165 23.86 2.45 0.83
C GLN A 165 23.26 1.04 0.92
N PRO A 166 23.95 0.05 1.54
CA PRO A 166 23.34 -1.22 1.92
C PRO A 166 22.10 -1.06 2.80
N GLU A 167 21.26 -2.10 2.89
CA GLU A 167 20.10 -2.08 3.78
C GLU A 167 20.54 -1.91 5.25
N PRO A 168 19.98 -0.95 5.99
CA PRO A 168 20.26 -0.80 7.42
C PRO A 168 19.65 -1.95 8.23
N ILE A 169 20.41 -2.44 9.22
CA ILE A 169 19.90 -3.42 10.19
C ILE A 169 19.02 -2.69 11.19
N LEU A 170 17.71 -2.86 11.05
CA LEU A 170 16.74 -2.30 11.99
C LEU A 170 16.48 -3.33 13.10
N LYS A 171 16.86 -2.99 14.33
CA LYS A 171 16.64 -3.86 15.50
C LYS A 171 15.13 -4.10 15.67
N THR A 172 14.76 -5.36 15.81
CA THR A 172 13.41 -5.77 16.22
C THR A 172 13.38 -5.95 17.73
N ASP A 173 12.23 -5.69 18.37
CA ASP A 173 12.07 -5.94 19.82
C ASP A 173 12.26 -7.44 20.20
N SER A 174 12.30 -8.32 19.19
CA SER A 174 12.70 -9.73 19.33
C SER A 174 14.14 -9.90 19.82
N ASP A 175 15.03 -8.95 19.56
CA ASP A 175 16.43 -9.05 19.99
C ASP A 175 16.59 -8.83 21.50
N ALA A 176 15.58 -8.25 22.15
CA ALA A 176 15.58 -7.99 23.59
C ALA A 176 14.75 -8.99 24.42
N SER A 177 13.82 -9.74 23.79
CA SER A 177 12.94 -10.66 24.51
C SER A 177 12.77 -11.99 23.77
N ARG A 178 12.88 -13.10 24.50
CA ARG A 178 12.74 -14.48 23.98
C ARG A 178 11.34 -14.78 23.42
N PHE A 179 10.38 -13.88 23.59
CA PHE A 179 8.99 -14.04 23.15
C PHE A 179 8.52 -12.78 22.42
N VAL A 180 8.36 -12.87 21.10
CA VAL A 180 7.76 -11.80 20.31
C VAL A 180 6.24 -11.85 20.48
N SER A 181 5.64 -10.75 20.93
CA SER A 181 4.19 -10.64 21.04
C SER A 181 3.52 -10.67 19.66
N LEU A 182 2.47 -11.48 19.50
CA LEU A 182 1.67 -11.53 18.26
C LEU A 182 1.07 -10.16 17.90
N ALA A 183 0.73 -9.34 18.92
CA ALA A 183 0.24 -7.99 18.71
C ALA A 183 1.31 -7.09 18.05
N VAL A 184 2.57 -7.24 18.49
CA VAL A 184 3.71 -6.52 17.90
C VAL A 184 3.90 -6.96 16.45
N ILE A 185 3.95 -8.27 16.17
CA ILE A 185 4.07 -8.79 14.80
C ILE A 185 2.97 -8.23 13.88
N THR A 186 1.73 -8.21 14.38
CA THR A 186 0.57 -7.74 13.61
C THR A 186 0.62 -6.24 13.34
N ALA A 187 0.96 -5.42 14.34
CA ALA A 187 1.09 -3.97 14.18
C ALA A 187 2.24 -3.60 13.23
N GLU A 188 3.28 -4.40 13.21
CA GLU A 188 4.49 -4.18 12.43
C GLU A 188 4.39 -4.64 10.97
N ALA A 189 3.59 -5.67 10.70
CA ALA A 189 3.48 -6.31 9.40
C ALA A 189 3.22 -5.34 8.22
N PRO A 190 2.36 -4.31 8.33
CA PRO A 190 2.07 -3.42 7.21
C PRO A 190 3.23 -2.50 6.81
N TYR A 191 4.24 -2.35 7.68
CA TYR A 191 5.38 -1.45 7.48
C TYR A 191 6.65 -2.19 7.05
N LYS A 192 6.62 -3.53 7.04
CA LYS A 192 7.73 -4.39 6.61
C LYS A 192 7.59 -4.78 5.14
N ARG A 193 8.66 -5.35 4.61
CA ARG A 193 8.60 -6.03 3.30
C ARG A 193 7.56 -7.14 3.35
N PRO A 194 6.72 -7.29 2.30
CA PRO A 194 5.84 -8.43 2.17
C PRO A 194 6.65 -9.73 2.24
N ALA A 195 6.11 -10.74 2.92
CA ALA A 195 6.68 -12.08 2.82
C ALA A 195 6.56 -12.53 1.37
N GLY A 196 7.69 -12.65 0.68
CA GLY A 196 7.72 -13.27 -0.64
C GLY A 196 7.29 -14.73 -0.53
N LEU A 197 6.51 -15.20 -1.50
CA LEU A 197 6.54 -16.61 -1.83
C LEU A 197 7.82 -16.80 -2.65
N ASP A 198 8.78 -17.58 -2.16
CA ASP A 198 9.76 -18.20 -3.06
C ASP A 198 8.95 -19.09 -4.00
N LEU A 199 8.81 -18.65 -5.25
CA LEU A 199 8.17 -19.39 -6.33
C LEU A 199 9.25 -20.01 -7.21
#